data_AF-A0A8C6U7B6-F1
#
_entry.id   AF-A0A8C6U7B6-F1
#
_cell.length_a   1.000
_cell.length_b   1.000
_cell.length_c   1.000
_cell.angle_alpha   90.00
_cell.angle_beta   90.00
_cell.angle_gamma   90.00
#
_symmetry.space_group_name_H-M   'P 1'
#
loop_
_entity.id
_entity.type
_entity.pdbx_description
1 polymer ?
#
loop_
_entity_poly.entity_id
_entity_poly.type
_entity_poly.pdbx_seq_one_letter_code
_entity_poly.pdbx_strand_id
1 'polypeptide(L)'
;MAKKARSAKGEKPEALISALQAANEDLRSKLTDIQIELHQEKCKVNKLERDKVQEVKRAREQEQHRHTAALTEQRAKWHEEKQKELQALRENLTRQHEQELARHAKIKDQENQRLKAAINAMRDGSGEKVRTALTLEARDEARRFFDHERVKLLQEIAELKSTKKQTDEALSHMIQADKMKAGDLRVEHQQHQEQISKIKWDCEKDIRRLVDEIKAKDRTIFSLEKELESTSGFLQKLQLQKDALDEQLFLVKEAECGLGSPKREIPGRVGDGAEHCGSPDMRRNQRRMADLNATIRKLEDRNSLLVDERNELVKRARESEKQCKPLLDKNKLLNKRNDDLSQTIQKLEEKLKALSKENSEMKEKISSHPPLKKLKSLNDLDQAHDDQEIAFLKLQVLEQQSMIDELTRDREKLLRKKRHKRSSRPIKRHVVVDTFFGYDEESMDSETSSMASFRMDRTPATPDEDIEDAVTNEESELRFRQLTREYQALQRAYALLQEQKGGMLDAEQEAKVSPCISNTFHQNRKLPSLLLLLLDSKWVEEKQLFLQRNQELLDKSGRVQLELQDSRDQNELLEFRILELEVRQQQQQKADGKGGDQAPPSD
;
A
#
# COMPACT_ATOMS: atom_id res chain seq x y z
N MET A 1 -35.29 -64.50 107.65
CA MET A 1 -33.96 -65.11 107.45
C MET A 1 -33.26 -64.30 106.36
N ALA A 2 -32.32 -63.37 106.61
CA ALA A 2 -30.98 -63.44 107.23
C ALA A 2 -29.87 -64.00 106.31
N LYS A 3 -28.80 -63.18 106.15
CA LYS A 3 -27.45 -63.33 105.52
C LYS A 3 -27.36 -62.82 104.05
N LYS A 4 -26.76 -61.67 103.69
CA LYS A 4 -25.57 -60.85 104.06
C LYS A 4 -24.25 -61.29 103.39
N ALA A 5 -23.59 -60.30 102.76
CA ALA A 5 -22.23 -60.18 102.19
C ALA A 5 -22.11 -60.44 100.66
N ARG A 6 -21.39 -59.68 99.83
CA ARG A 6 -20.57 -58.44 99.95
C ARG A 6 -20.34 -57.91 98.51
N SER A 7 -20.46 -56.59 98.34
CA SER A 7 -19.81 -55.69 97.35
C SER A 7 -19.11 -56.28 96.11
N ALA A 8 -19.56 -55.88 94.91
CA ALA A 8 -18.67 -55.60 93.76
C ALA A 8 -19.33 -54.58 92.79
N LYS A 9 -19.22 -53.30 93.14
CA LYS A 9 -19.18 -52.20 92.15
C LYS A 9 -17.89 -52.43 91.32
N GLY A 10 -17.94 -52.61 90.00
CA GLY A 10 -16.67 -52.67 89.25
C GLY A 10 -16.69 -52.99 87.75
N GLU A 11 -17.53 -53.88 87.23
CA GLU A 11 -17.21 -54.56 85.93
C GLU A 11 -17.83 -53.94 84.66
N LYS A 12 -18.72 -52.94 84.76
CA LYS A 12 -19.31 -52.25 83.59
C LYS A 12 -18.45 -51.18 82.89
N PRO A 13 -17.46 -50.50 83.52
CA PRO A 13 -16.63 -49.49 82.86
C PRO A 13 -15.52 -50.09 81.99
N GLU A 14 -14.87 -51.20 82.40
CA GLU A 14 -13.71 -51.74 81.68
C GLU A 14 -14.05 -52.30 80.29
N ALA A 15 -15.13 -53.08 80.17
CA ALA A 15 -15.58 -53.58 78.86
C ALA A 15 -15.99 -52.43 77.90
N LEU A 16 -16.57 -51.36 78.45
CA LEU A 16 -16.91 -50.15 77.68
C LEU A 16 -15.64 -49.39 77.24
N ILE A 17 -14.63 -49.30 78.11
CA ILE A 17 -13.33 -48.69 77.80
C ILE A 17 -12.62 -49.48 76.70
N SER A 18 -12.60 -50.81 76.78
CA SER A 18 -12.00 -51.65 75.73
C SER A 18 -12.75 -51.55 74.39
N ALA A 19 -14.08 -51.48 74.40
CA ALA A 19 -14.87 -51.25 73.18
C ALA A 19 -14.59 -49.86 72.56
N LEU A 20 -14.44 -48.82 73.39
CA LEU A 20 -14.07 -47.47 72.95
C LEU A 20 -12.63 -47.38 72.45
N GLN A 21 -11.71 -48.16 73.01
CA GLN A 21 -10.33 -48.29 72.52
C GLN A 21 -10.32 -48.97 71.16
N ALA A 22 -11.01 -50.11 71.00
CA ALA A 22 -11.14 -50.81 69.74
C ALA A 22 -11.79 -49.93 68.65
N ALA A 23 -12.85 -49.19 68.99
CA ALA A 23 -13.47 -48.24 68.07
C ALA A 23 -12.53 -47.07 67.71
N ASN A 24 -11.70 -46.58 68.64
CA ASN A 24 -10.69 -45.57 68.34
C ASN A 24 -9.57 -46.11 67.43
N GLU A 25 -9.10 -47.33 67.67
CA GLU A 25 -8.10 -47.98 66.81
C GLU A 25 -8.67 -48.21 65.39
N ASP A 26 -9.92 -48.64 65.27
CA ASP A 26 -10.61 -48.80 63.99
C ASP A 26 -10.82 -47.45 63.26
N LEU A 27 -11.19 -46.40 64.00
CA LEU A 27 -11.27 -45.04 63.45
C LEU A 27 -9.90 -44.51 63.01
N ARG A 28 -8.82 -44.81 63.74
CA ARG A 28 -7.44 -44.45 63.36
C ARG A 28 -6.97 -45.21 62.12
N SER A 29 -7.30 -46.50 62.00
CA SER A 29 -7.03 -47.30 60.81
C SER A 29 -7.76 -46.71 59.60
N LYS A 30 -9.06 -46.48 59.71
CA LYS A 30 -9.88 -45.86 58.65
C LYS A 30 -9.38 -44.49 58.25
N LEU A 31 -8.97 -43.65 59.20
CA LEU A 31 -8.39 -42.35 58.90
C LEU A 31 -7.09 -42.49 58.09
N THR A 32 -6.27 -43.50 58.40
CA THR A 32 -5.02 -43.78 57.69
C THR A 32 -5.30 -44.29 56.27
N ASP A 33 -6.25 -45.21 56.10
CA ASP A 33 -6.67 -45.71 54.79
C ASP A 33 -7.22 -44.57 53.90
N ILE A 34 -8.09 -43.71 54.45
CA ILE A 34 -8.60 -42.52 53.77
C ILE A 34 -7.46 -41.56 53.38
N GLN A 35 -6.45 -41.39 54.25
CA GLN A 35 -5.29 -40.54 53.94
C GLN A 35 -4.44 -41.12 52.80
N ILE A 36 -4.27 -42.45 52.75
CA ILE A 36 -3.56 -43.14 51.68
C ILE A 36 -4.33 -43.03 50.36
N GLU A 37 -5.64 -43.30 50.37
CA GLU A 37 -6.50 -43.16 49.18
C GLU A 37 -6.50 -41.73 48.66
N LEU A 38 -6.63 -40.73 49.54
CA LEU A 38 -6.54 -39.32 49.17
C LEU A 38 -5.19 -38.99 48.52
N HIS A 39 -4.09 -39.54 49.05
CA HIS A 39 -2.77 -39.34 48.45
C HIS A 39 -2.66 -40.00 47.08
N GLN A 40 -3.16 -41.22 46.92
CA GLN A 40 -3.18 -41.93 45.64
C GLN A 40 -4.03 -41.18 44.60
N GLU A 41 -5.22 -40.70 44.97
CA GLU A 41 -6.07 -39.89 44.10
C GLU A 41 -5.40 -38.56 43.72
N LYS A 42 -4.72 -37.89 44.67
CA LYS A 42 -3.91 -36.70 44.34
C LYS A 42 -2.80 -37.00 43.33
N CYS A 43 -2.16 -38.17 43.41
CA CYS A 43 -1.17 -38.59 42.42
C CYS A 43 -1.79 -38.88 41.04
N LYS A 44 -2.97 -39.53 41.00
CA LYS A 44 -3.71 -39.81 39.76
C LYS A 44 -4.18 -38.52 39.09
N VAL A 45 -4.76 -37.58 39.86
CA VAL A 45 -5.17 -36.25 39.36
C VAL A 45 -3.98 -35.51 38.79
N ASN A 46 -2.85 -35.44 39.51
CA ASN A 46 -1.62 -34.83 38.99
C ASN A 46 -1.10 -35.49 37.70
N LYS A 47 -1.27 -36.81 37.54
CA LYS A 47 -0.89 -37.50 36.30
C LYS A 47 -1.82 -37.11 35.16
N LEU A 48 -3.13 -37.15 35.38
CA LEU A 48 -4.15 -36.76 34.41
C LEU A 48 -4.01 -35.30 33.98
N GLU A 49 -3.69 -34.39 34.91
CA GLU A 49 -3.41 -32.98 34.60
C GLU A 49 -2.22 -32.84 33.64
N ARG A 50 -1.12 -33.54 33.89
CA ARG A 50 0.04 -33.54 32.99
C ARG A 50 -0.30 -34.14 31.63
N ASP A 51 -1.02 -35.25 31.60
CA ASP A 51 -1.41 -35.92 30.37
C ASP A 51 -2.34 -35.02 29.53
N LYS A 52 -3.31 -34.34 30.16
CA LYS A 52 -4.21 -33.39 29.51
C LYS A 52 -3.46 -32.16 28.96
N VAL A 53 -2.49 -31.64 29.70
CA VAL A 53 -1.61 -30.56 29.21
C VAL A 53 -0.82 -31.01 27.99
N GLN A 54 -0.28 -32.23 27.99
CA GLN A 54 0.44 -32.79 26.84
C GLN A 54 -0.48 -33.05 25.64
N GLU A 55 -1.72 -33.51 25.88
CA GLU A 55 -2.72 -33.69 24.84
C GLU A 55 -3.09 -32.38 24.15
N VAL A 56 -3.36 -31.32 24.93
CA VAL A 56 -3.64 -29.98 24.38
C VAL A 56 -2.45 -29.45 23.58
N LYS A 57 -1.22 -29.70 24.05
CA LYS A 57 0.00 -29.33 23.31
C LYS A 57 0.09 -30.05 21.97
N ARG A 58 -0.10 -31.38 21.93
CA ARG A 58 -0.09 -32.17 20.69
C ARG A 58 -1.20 -31.76 19.73
N ALA A 59 -2.40 -31.48 20.24
CA ALA A 59 -3.52 -31.01 19.42
C ALA A 59 -3.19 -29.66 18.75
N ARG A 60 -2.58 -28.73 19.50
CA ARG A 60 -2.12 -27.45 18.96
C ARG A 60 -1.03 -27.61 17.89
N GLU A 61 -0.06 -28.48 18.12
CA GLU A 61 1.02 -28.78 17.17
C GLU A 61 0.48 -29.41 15.89
N GLN A 62 -0.43 -30.38 16.01
CA GLN A 62 -1.09 -31.02 14.87
C GLN A 62 -1.89 -30.01 14.04
N GLU A 63 -2.63 -29.10 14.70
CA GLU A 63 -3.39 -28.07 14.00
C GLU A 63 -2.47 -27.06 13.30
N GLN A 64 -1.34 -26.69 13.92
CA GLN A 64 -0.31 -25.89 13.24
C GLN A 64 0.26 -26.60 12.02
N HIS A 65 0.53 -27.91 12.10
CA HIS A 65 1.00 -28.69 10.96
C HIS A 65 -0.04 -28.75 9.83
N ARG A 66 -1.32 -28.91 10.15
CA ARG A 66 -2.41 -28.84 9.17
C ARG A 66 -2.48 -27.48 8.48
N HIS A 67 -2.38 -26.38 9.23
CA HIS A 67 -2.37 -25.04 8.65
C HIS A 67 -1.16 -24.81 7.74
N THR A 68 0.03 -25.25 8.15
CA THR A 68 1.23 -25.17 7.32
C THR A 68 1.08 -25.98 6.03
N ALA A 69 0.59 -27.23 6.13
CA ALA A 69 0.36 -28.09 4.97
C ALA A 69 -0.64 -27.47 3.98
N ALA A 70 -1.77 -26.95 4.49
CA ALA A 70 -2.76 -26.26 3.66
C ALA A 70 -2.18 -25.04 2.96
N LEU A 71 -1.38 -24.22 3.66
CA LEU A 71 -0.70 -23.07 3.06
C LEU A 71 0.29 -23.49 1.97
N THR A 72 1.06 -24.56 2.18
CA THR A 72 2.00 -25.07 1.16
C THR A 72 1.26 -25.64 -0.05
N GLU A 73 0.16 -26.35 0.15
CA GLU A 73 -0.67 -26.90 -0.92
C GLU A 73 -1.31 -25.77 -1.75
N GLN A 74 -1.85 -24.74 -1.09
CA GLN A 74 -2.38 -23.57 -1.78
C GLN A 74 -1.29 -22.86 -2.58
N ARG A 75 -0.10 -22.63 -2.01
CA ARG A 75 1.03 -22.05 -2.76
C ARG A 75 1.40 -22.88 -3.99
N ALA A 76 1.42 -24.20 -3.87
CA ALA A 76 1.71 -25.09 -4.99
C ALA A 76 0.63 -25.01 -6.07
N LYS A 77 -0.66 -25.02 -5.70
CA LYS A 77 -1.79 -24.86 -6.62
C LYS A 77 -1.73 -23.54 -7.38
N TRP A 78 -1.51 -22.42 -6.69
CA TRP A 78 -1.39 -21.11 -7.31
C TRP A 78 -0.19 -21.03 -8.26
N HIS A 79 0.93 -21.66 -7.90
CA HIS A 79 2.08 -21.74 -8.79
C HIS A 79 1.77 -22.59 -10.03
N GLU A 80 1.12 -23.73 -9.87
CA GLU A 80 0.72 -24.61 -10.98
C GLU A 80 -0.27 -23.92 -11.92
N GLU A 81 -1.31 -23.26 -11.39
CA GLU A 81 -2.28 -22.49 -12.16
C GLU A 81 -1.60 -21.36 -12.93
N LYS A 82 -0.73 -20.58 -12.27
CA LYS A 82 0.07 -19.54 -12.92
C LYS A 82 0.93 -20.10 -14.05
N GLN A 83 1.57 -21.26 -13.86
CA GLN A 83 2.38 -21.87 -14.92
C GLN A 83 1.51 -22.37 -16.08
N LYS A 84 0.33 -22.93 -15.80
CA LYS A 84 -0.64 -23.32 -16.84
C LYS A 84 -1.13 -22.12 -17.64
N GLU A 85 -1.47 -21.02 -16.99
CA GLU A 85 -1.88 -19.78 -17.66
C GLU A 85 -0.76 -19.19 -18.51
N LEU A 86 0.47 -19.15 -17.98
CA LEU A 86 1.64 -18.70 -18.74
C LEU A 86 1.92 -19.59 -19.96
N GLN A 87 1.77 -20.90 -19.82
CA GLN A 87 1.94 -21.84 -20.92
C GLN A 87 0.85 -21.65 -21.99
N ALA A 88 -0.41 -21.53 -21.58
CA ALA A 88 -1.52 -21.24 -22.50
C ALA A 88 -1.33 -19.91 -23.23
N LEU A 89 -0.81 -18.88 -22.56
CA LEU A 89 -0.51 -17.59 -23.18
C LEU A 89 0.64 -17.70 -24.20
N ARG A 90 1.70 -18.46 -23.88
CA ARG A 90 2.80 -18.74 -24.82
C ARG A 90 2.32 -19.49 -26.05
N GLU A 91 1.51 -20.52 -25.88
CA GLU A 91 0.93 -21.30 -26.98
C GLU A 91 0.01 -20.45 -27.86
N ASN A 92 -0.84 -19.62 -27.24
CA ASN A 92 -1.69 -18.69 -27.98
C ASN A 92 -0.89 -17.67 -28.79
N LEU A 93 0.16 -17.08 -28.20
CA LEU A 93 1.02 -16.12 -28.90
C LEU A 93 1.80 -16.77 -30.04
N THR A 94 2.30 -18.00 -29.82
CA THR A 94 3.00 -18.78 -30.86
C THR A 94 2.05 -19.09 -32.02
N ARG A 95 0.85 -19.57 -31.71
CA ARG A 95 -0.19 -19.85 -32.72
C ARG A 95 -0.62 -18.58 -33.47
N GLN A 96 -0.72 -17.44 -32.79
CA GLN A 96 -0.98 -16.16 -33.44
C GLN A 96 0.16 -15.76 -34.38
N HIS A 97 1.41 -15.90 -33.93
CA HIS A 97 2.57 -15.60 -34.76
C HIS A 97 2.63 -16.49 -36.01
N GLU A 98 2.39 -17.80 -35.87
CA GLU A 98 2.31 -18.72 -37.01
C GLU A 98 1.19 -18.37 -37.98
N GLN A 99 0.02 -17.95 -37.46
CA GLN A 99 -1.08 -17.47 -38.30
C GLN A 99 -0.72 -16.20 -39.06
N GLU A 100 -0.05 -15.23 -38.42
CA GLU A 100 0.42 -14.02 -39.08
C GLU A 100 1.48 -14.33 -40.14
N LEU A 101 2.43 -15.23 -39.85
CA LEU A 101 3.41 -15.69 -40.83
C LEU A 101 2.73 -16.35 -42.04
N ALA A 102 1.73 -17.21 -41.81
CA ALA A 102 0.98 -17.85 -42.89
C ALA A 102 0.16 -16.85 -43.72
N ARG A 103 -0.49 -15.86 -43.06
CA ARG A 103 -1.19 -14.77 -43.75
C ARG A 103 -0.24 -13.95 -44.61
N HIS A 104 0.90 -13.56 -44.04
CA HIS A 104 1.91 -12.77 -44.74
C HIS A 104 2.57 -13.54 -45.89
N ALA A 105 2.84 -14.84 -45.74
CA ALA A 105 3.31 -15.70 -46.82
C ALA A 105 2.29 -15.74 -47.97
N LYS A 106 1.00 -15.92 -47.65
CA LYS A 106 -0.08 -15.91 -48.66
C LYS A 106 -0.16 -14.59 -49.41
N ILE A 107 -0.06 -13.45 -48.71
CA ILE A 107 -0.04 -12.12 -49.34
C ILE A 107 1.17 -11.98 -50.27
N LYS A 108 2.35 -12.39 -49.81
CA LYS A 108 3.57 -12.36 -50.64
C LYS A 108 3.49 -13.27 -51.86
N ASP A 109 2.91 -14.46 -51.74
CA ASP A 109 2.72 -15.37 -52.87
C ASP A 109 1.74 -14.80 -53.90
N GLN A 110 0.66 -14.17 -53.43
CA GLN A 110 -0.30 -13.47 -54.29
C GLN A 110 0.36 -12.29 -55.03
N GLU A 111 1.14 -11.46 -54.34
CA GLU A 111 1.84 -10.34 -54.98
C GLU A 111 2.92 -10.82 -55.96
N ASN A 112 3.64 -11.88 -55.64
CA ASN A 112 4.58 -12.50 -56.57
C ASN A 112 3.88 -13.02 -57.84
N GLN A 113 2.70 -13.64 -57.70
CA GLN A 113 1.90 -14.08 -58.85
C GLN A 113 1.44 -12.88 -59.70
N ARG A 114 0.98 -11.81 -59.05
CA ARG A 114 0.54 -10.57 -59.70
C ARG A 114 1.67 -9.89 -60.48
N LEU A 115 2.84 -9.71 -59.85
CA LEU A 115 4.03 -9.13 -60.49
C LEU A 115 4.52 -9.98 -61.67
N LYS A 116 4.52 -11.32 -61.53
CA LYS A 116 4.84 -12.22 -62.65
C LYS A 116 3.87 -12.04 -63.82
N ALA A 117 2.57 -11.92 -63.56
CA ALA A 117 1.57 -11.66 -64.59
C ALA A 117 1.79 -10.29 -65.28
N ALA A 118 2.09 -9.25 -64.51
CA ALA A 118 2.40 -7.92 -65.05
C ALA A 118 3.66 -7.92 -65.94
N ILE A 119 4.73 -8.62 -65.52
CA ILE A 119 5.97 -8.77 -66.31
C ILE A 119 5.67 -9.49 -67.64
N ASN A 120 4.86 -10.55 -67.62
CA ASN A 120 4.48 -11.26 -68.84
C ASN A 120 3.67 -10.35 -69.79
N ALA A 121 2.69 -9.59 -69.27
CA ALA A 121 1.93 -8.64 -70.06
C ALA A 121 2.78 -7.50 -70.67
N MET A 122 3.83 -7.07 -69.98
CA MET A 122 4.81 -6.12 -70.54
C MET A 122 5.63 -6.73 -71.68
N ARG A 123 6.01 -8.01 -71.57
CA ARG A 123 6.73 -8.74 -72.63
C ARG A 123 5.87 -8.93 -73.88
N ASP A 124 4.56 -9.07 -73.73
CA ASP A 124 3.59 -9.22 -74.82
C ASP A 124 3.18 -7.89 -75.50
N GLY A 125 3.92 -6.79 -75.25
CA GLY A 125 3.71 -5.49 -75.89
C GLY A 125 2.63 -4.61 -75.26
N SER A 126 2.03 -5.01 -74.14
CA SER A 126 0.99 -4.23 -73.43
C SER A 126 1.53 -3.26 -72.37
N GLY A 127 2.82 -2.88 -72.44
CA GLY A 127 3.53 -2.14 -71.40
C GLY A 127 2.88 -0.82 -70.97
N GLU A 128 2.32 -0.04 -71.90
CA GLU A 128 1.67 1.24 -71.55
C GLU A 128 0.39 1.04 -70.72
N LYS A 129 -0.44 0.07 -71.10
CA LYS A 129 -1.65 -0.27 -70.34
C LYS A 129 -1.32 -0.79 -68.94
N VAL A 130 -0.23 -1.57 -68.80
CA VAL A 130 0.26 -2.06 -67.50
C VAL A 130 0.75 -0.89 -66.63
N ARG A 131 1.49 0.08 -67.20
CA ARG A 131 1.94 1.28 -66.46
C ARG A 131 0.77 2.12 -65.96
N THR A 132 -0.22 2.37 -66.80
CA THR A 132 -1.42 3.13 -66.40
C THR A 132 -2.19 2.37 -65.31
N ALA A 133 -2.38 1.06 -65.45
CA ALA A 133 -3.07 0.23 -64.46
C ALA A 133 -2.37 0.24 -63.10
N LEU A 134 -1.05 0.05 -63.06
CA LEU A 134 -0.26 0.11 -61.81
C LEU A 134 -0.31 1.49 -61.14
N THR A 135 -0.35 2.57 -61.94
CA THR A 135 -0.45 3.94 -61.40
C THR A 135 -1.82 4.19 -60.76
N LEU A 136 -2.89 3.70 -61.39
CA LEU A 136 -4.25 3.80 -60.83
C LEU A 136 -4.39 2.93 -59.58
N GLU A 137 -3.85 1.71 -59.61
CA GLU A 137 -3.86 0.79 -58.47
C GLU A 137 -3.09 1.35 -57.28
N ALA A 138 -1.89 1.93 -57.47
CA ALA A 138 -1.14 2.58 -56.40
C ALA A 138 -1.90 3.76 -55.76
N ARG A 139 -2.66 4.52 -56.58
CA ARG A 139 -3.53 5.60 -56.08
C ARG A 139 -4.73 5.05 -55.29
N ASP A 140 -5.36 3.98 -55.77
CA ASP A 140 -6.48 3.34 -55.10
C ASP A 140 -6.05 2.63 -53.81
N GLU A 141 -4.87 2.00 -53.78
CA GLU A 141 -4.27 1.39 -52.59
C GLU A 141 -3.94 2.43 -51.53
N ALA A 142 -3.34 3.55 -51.91
CA ALA A 142 -3.10 4.67 -50.99
C ALA A 142 -4.42 5.17 -50.39
N ARG A 143 -5.47 5.34 -51.22
CA ARG A 143 -6.80 5.75 -50.74
C ARG A 143 -7.40 4.73 -49.77
N ARG A 144 -7.36 3.43 -50.10
CA ARG A 144 -7.87 2.35 -49.23
C ARG A 144 -7.11 2.27 -47.91
N PHE A 145 -5.79 2.48 -47.92
CA PHE A 145 -4.98 2.51 -46.71
C PHE A 145 -5.41 3.66 -45.79
N PHE A 146 -5.55 4.88 -46.34
CA PHE A 146 -6.05 6.03 -45.57
C PHE A 146 -7.47 5.80 -45.02
N ASP A 147 -8.37 5.24 -45.83
CA ASP A 147 -9.73 4.92 -45.38
C ASP A 147 -9.74 3.85 -44.27
N HIS A 148 -8.89 2.82 -44.36
CA HIS A 148 -8.75 1.80 -43.33
C HIS A 148 -8.22 2.40 -42.02
N GLU A 149 -7.15 3.19 -42.08
CA GLU A 149 -6.57 3.82 -40.89
C GLU A 149 -7.55 4.82 -40.26
N ARG A 150 -8.30 5.57 -41.09
CA ARG A 150 -9.38 6.45 -40.60
C ARG A 150 -10.44 5.65 -39.82
N VAL A 151 -10.92 4.54 -40.38
CA VAL A 151 -11.94 3.70 -39.71
C VAL A 151 -11.39 3.10 -38.41
N LYS A 152 -10.15 2.63 -38.42
CA LYS A 152 -9.49 2.08 -37.23
C LYS A 152 -9.35 3.12 -36.12
N LEU A 153 -8.87 4.33 -36.44
CA LEU A 153 -8.77 5.42 -35.48
C LEU A 153 -10.14 5.87 -34.95
N LEU A 154 -11.17 5.90 -35.80
CA LEU A 154 -12.54 6.18 -35.36
C LEU A 154 -13.08 5.13 -34.39
N GLN A 155 -12.78 3.85 -34.63
CA GLN A 155 -13.14 2.75 -33.75
C GLN A 155 -12.40 2.86 -32.41
N GLU A 156 -11.09 3.14 -32.43
CA GLU A 156 -10.30 3.35 -31.21
C GLU A 156 -10.83 4.54 -30.39
N ILE A 157 -11.19 5.65 -31.05
CA ILE A 157 -11.84 6.80 -30.38
C ILE A 157 -13.17 6.39 -29.73
N ALA A 158 -13.96 5.54 -30.39
CA ALA A 158 -15.23 5.07 -29.84
C ALA A 158 -15.02 4.16 -28.61
N GLU A 159 -14.03 3.26 -28.68
CA GLU A 159 -13.64 2.39 -27.57
C GLU A 159 -13.11 3.20 -26.39
N LEU A 160 -12.21 4.16 -26.63
CA LEU A 160 -11.70 5.07 -25.60
C LEU A 160 -12.82 5.89 -24.94
N LYS A 161 -13.83 6.33 -25.70
CA LYS A 161 -15.01 7.00 -25.12
C LYS A 161 -15.84 6.06 -24.25
N SER A 162 -15.97 4.80 -24.64
CA SER A 162 -16.71 3.79 -23.87
C SER A 162 -15.98 3.45 -22.58
N THR A 163 -14.68 3.20 -22.63
CA THR A 163 -13.86 2.89 -21.44
C THR A 163 -13.82 4.08 -20.49
N LYS A 164 -13.65 5.32 -21.02
CA LYS A 164 -13.76 6.54 -20.20
C LYS A 164 -15.10 6.61 -19.46
N LYS A 165 -16.21 6.36 -20.17
CA LYS A 165 -17.54 6.38 -19.55
C LYS A 165 -17.65 5.35 -18.40
N GLN A 166 -17.15 4.13 -18.62
CA GLN A 166 -17.14 3.09 -17.58
C GLN A 166 -16.27 3.49 -16.38
N THR A 167 -15.11 4.10 -16.61
CA THR A 167 -14.24 4.57 -15.51
C THR A 167 -14.87 5.73 -14.74
N ASP A 168 -15.56 6.65 -15.41
CA ASP A 168 -16.26 7.77 -14.79
C ASP A 168 -17.43 7.25 -13.92
N GLU A 169 -18.18 6.25 -14.40
CA GLU A 169 -19.24 5.59 -13.65
C GLU A 169 -18.69 4.85 -12.40
N ALA A 170 -17.58 4.13 -12.55
CA ALA A 170 -16.92 3.46 -11.43
C ALA A 170 -16.41 4.46 -10.37
N LEU A 171 -15.83 5.59 -10.80
CA LEU A 171 -15.41 6.67 -9.91
C LEU A 171 -16.60 7.28 -9.16
N SER A 172 -17.72 7.51 -9.86
CA SER A 172 -18.95 8.02 -9.23
C SER A 172 -19.48 7.07 -8.14
N HIS A 173 -19.49 5.76 -8.41
CA HIS A 173 -19.86 4.75 -7.40
C HIS A 173 -18.92 4.75 -6.19
N MET A 174 -17.60 4.86 -6.43
CA MET A 174 -16.62 4.92 -5.34
C MET A 174 -16.82 6.16 -4.46
N ILE A 175 -17.04 7.33 -5.06
CA ILE A 175 -17.32 8.58 -4.33
C ILE A 175 -18.59 8.44 -3.48
N GLN A 176 -19.65 7.84 -4.03
CA GLN A 176 -20.90 7.62 -3.30
C GLN A 176 -20.69 6.65 -2.13
N ALA A 177 -19.93 5.57 -2.32
CA ALA A 177 -19.61 4.62 -1.26
C ALA A 177 -18.80 5.27 -0.13
N ASP A 178 -17.82 6.11 -0.45
CA ASP A 178 -17.04 6.82 0.56
C ASP A 178 -17.85 7.89 1.29
N LYS A 179 -18.76 8.59 0.59
CA LYS A 179 -19.72 9.50 1.24
C LYS A 179 -20.61 8.75 2.23
N MET A 180 -21.06 7.55 1.90
CA MET A 180 -21.86 6.70 2.79
C MET A 180 -21.05 6.26 4.01
N LYS A 181 -19.83 5.75 3.82
CA LYS A 181 -18.92 5.37 4.93
C LYS A 181 -18.62 6.54 5.86
N ALA A 182 -18.40 7.74 5.32
CA ALA A 182 -18.21 8.95 6.11
C ALA A 182 -19.47 9.35 6.89
N GLY A 183 -20.66 9.05 6.35
CA GLY A 183 -21.93 9.12 7.07
C GLY A 183 -21.96 8.15 8.25
N ASP A 184 -21.70 6.86 8.00
CA ASP A 184 -21.72 5.81 9.01
C ASP A 184 -20.72 6.08 10.14
N LEU A 185 -19.49 6.51 9.82
CA LEU A 185 -18.49 6.88 10.82
C LEU A 185 -18.95 8.03 11.74
N ARG A 186 -19.68 9.01 11.21
CA ARG A 186 -20.25 10.11 12.02
C ARG A 186 -21.36 9.60 12.93
N VAL A 187 -22.21 8.69 12.44
CA VAL A 187 -23.27 8.08 13.24
C VAL A 187 -22.69 7.24 14.36
N GLU A 188 -21.70 6.38 14.08
CA GLU A 188 -21.00 5.58 15.10
C GLU A 188 -20.30 6.48 16.13
N HIS A 189 -19.63 7.55 15.68
CA HIS A 189 -19.03 8.52 16.60
C HIS A 189 -20.08 9.14 17.54
N GLN A 190 -21.23 9.56 16.99
CA GLN A 190 -22.33 10.11 17.78
C GLN A 190 -22.87 9.10 18.80
N GLN A 191 -23.08 7.85 18.39
CA GLN A 191 -23.52 6.77 19.30
C GLN A 191 -22.52 6.53 20.43
N HIS A 192 -21.21 6.53 20.14
CA HIS A 192 -20.19 6.41 21.16
C HIS A 192 -20.19 7.60 22.14
N GLN A 193 -20.40 8.83 21.66
CA GLN A 193 -20.53 10.00 22.53
C GLN A 193 -21.74 9.89 23.48
N GLU A 194 -22.86 9.38 22.97
CA GLU A 194 -24.06 9.12 23.79
C GLU A 194 -23.82 8.02 24.82
N GLN A 195 -23.13 6.93 24.45
CA GLN A 195 -22.75 5.86 25.38
C GLN A 195 -21.81 6.38 26.47
N ILE A 196 -20.80 7.17 26.12
CA ILE A 196 -19.90 7.80 27.10
C ILE A 196 -20.69 8.67 28.07
N SER A 197 -21.60 9.50 27.55
CA SER A 197 -22.45 10.38 28.36
C SER A 197 -23.35 9.58 29.31
N LYS A 198 -23.91 8.47 28.82
CA LYS A 198 -24.71 7.54 29.64
C LYS A 198 -23.90 6.88 30.74
N ILE A 199 -22.72 6.35 30.42
CA ILE A 199 -21.81 5.74 31.41
C ILE A 199 -21.43 6.77 32.49
N LYS A 200 -21.10 8.00 32.10
CA LYS A 200 -20.81 9.08 33.06
C LYS A 200 -21.98 9.32 34.01
N TRP A 201 -23.19 9.44 33.47
CA TRP A 201 -24.40 9.66 34.27
C TRP A 201 -24.70 8.50 35.21
N ASP A 202 -24.57 7.26 34.73
CA ASP A 202 -24.76 6.05 35.54
C ASP A 202 -23.73 5.97 36.67
N CYS A 203 -22.45 6.24 36.38
CA CYS A 203 -21.39 6.31 37.38
C CYS A 203 -21.65 7.39 38.44
N GLU A 204 -22.05 8.60 38.03
CA GLU A 204 -22.40 9.68 38.97
C GLU A 204 -23.59 9.34 39.86
N LYS A 205 -24.58 8.63 39.31
CA LYS A 205 -25.73 8.14 40.07
C LYS A 205 -25.30 7.09 41.09
N ASP A 206 -24.44 6.16 40.71
CA ASP A 206 -23.92 5.13 41.60
C ASP A 206 -23.03 5.71 42.70
N ILE A 207 -22.18 6.69 42.38
CA ILE A 207 -21.38 7.42 43.38
C ILE A 207 -22.30 8.06 44.41
N ARG A 208 -23.35 8.78 43.99
CA ARG A 208 -24.34 9.39 44.91
C ARG A 208 -24.99 8.34 45.82
N ARG A 209 -25.43 7.22 45.25
CA ARG A 209 -26.02 6.10 46.00
C ARG A 209 -25.05 5.53 47.03
N LEU A 210 -23.79 5.28 46.65
CA LEU A 210 -22.77 4.75 47.54
C LEU A 210 -22.42 5.72 48.67
N VAL A 211 -22.34 7.02 48.37
CA VAL A 211 -22.12 8.07 49.37
C VAL A 211 -23.24 8.09 50.41
N ASP A 212 -24.50 7.97 49.99
CA ASP A 212 -25.64 7.92 50.92
C ASP A 212 -25.66 6.63 51.75
N GLU A 213 -25.26 5.51 51.16
CA GLU A 213 -25.08 4.23 51.87
C GLU A 213 -23.97 4.32 52.94
N ILE A 214 -22.85 4.99 52.63
CA ILE A 214 -21.77 5.27 53.59
C ILE A 214 -22.30 6.10 54.76
N LYS A 215 -22.99 7.23 54.48
CA LYS A 215 -23.58 8.07 55.53
C LYS A 215 -24.55 7.30 56.42
N ALA A 216 -25.35 6.39 55.85
CA ALA A 216 -26.26 5.55 56.61
C ALA A 216 -25.50 4.54 57.52
N LYS A 217 -24.43 3.94 57.01
CA LYS A 217 -23.55 3.06 57.80
C LYS A 217 -22.83 3.82 58.90
N ASP A 218 -22.34 5.04 58.65
CA ASP A 218 -21.69 5.88 59.67
C ASP A 218 -22.63 6.21 60.84
N ARG A 219 -23.91 6.52 60.55
CA ARG A 219 -24.93 6.71 61.61
C ARG A 219 -25.17 5.44 62.43
N THR A 220 -25.13 4.29 61.77
CA THR A 220 -25.28 2.99 62.42
C THR A 220 -24.08 2.68 63.31
N ILE A 221 -22.86 2.92 62.81
CA ILE A 221 -21.61 2.76 63.56
C ILE A 221 -21.65 3.66 64.80
N PHE A 222 -21.97 4.94 64.64
CA PHE A 222 -22.08 5.89 65.75
C PHE A 222 -23.07 5.42 66.83
N SER A 223 -24.21 4.86 66.43
CA SER A 223 -25.20 4.31 67.37
C SER A 223 -24.65 3.10 68.14
N LEU A 224 -23.97 2.18 67.44
CA LEU A 224 -23.33 1.01 68.04
C LEU A 224 -22.17 1.39 68.96
N GLU A 225 -21.38 2.41 68.61
CA GLU A 225 -20.30 2.93 69.46
C GLU A 225 -20.85 3.51 70.77
N LYS A 226 -21.94 4.27 70.69
CA LYS A 226 -22.62 4.80 71.89
C LYS A 226 -23.19 3.69 72.78
N GLU A 227 -23.79 2.65 72.20
CA GLU A 227 -24.24 1.47 72.94
C GLU A 227 -23.08 0.70 73.57
N LEU A 228 -21.95 0.59 72.86
CA LEU A 228 -20.73 -0.05 73.36
C LEU A 228 -20.13 0.72 74.54
N GLU A 229 -20.07 2.04 74.48
CA GLU A 229 -19.62 2.87 75.61
C GLU A 229 -20.55 2.72 76.82
N SER A 230 -21.87 2.72 76.61
CA SER A 230 -22.85 2.53 77.68
C SER A 230 -22.71 1.16 78.36
N THR A 231 -22.60 0.09 77.57
CA THR A 231 -22.42 -1.28 78.07
C THR A 231 -21.06 -1.46 78.75
N SER A 232 -19.99 -0.88 78.21
CA SER A 232 -18.65 -0.87 78.85
C SER A 232 -18.68 -0.15 80.20
N GLY A 233 -19.36 0.99 80.28
CA GLY A 233 -19.54 1.71 81.55
C GLY A 233 -20.34 0.93 82.60
N PHE A 234 -21.35 0.17 82.17
CA PHE A 234 -22.09 -0.72 83.07
C PHE A 234 -21.22 -1.89 83.56
N LEU A 235 -20.46 -2.52 82.66
CA LEU A 235 -19.53 -3.59 83.00
C LEU A 235 -18.46 -3.12 84.00
N GLN A 236 -17.90 -1.92 83.82
CA GLN A 236 -16.90 -1.36 84.73
C GLN A 236 -17.45 -1.14 86.15
N LYS A 237 -18.70 -0.69 86.28
CA LYS A 237 -19.38 -0.57 87.58
C LYS A 237 -19.55 -1.92 88.26
N LEU A 238 -19.97 -2.93 87.50
CA LEU A 238 -20.07 -4.32 87.97
C LEU A 238 -18.70 -4.87 88.40
N GLN A 239 -17.64 -4.57 87.65
CA GLN A 239 -16.28 -4.97 87.98
C GLN A 239 -15.82 -4.35 89.31
N LEU A 240 -16.04 -3.05 89.51
CA LEU A 240 -15.72 -2.40 90.80
C LEU A 240 -16.52 -3.00 91.96
N GLN A 241 -17.78 -3.36 91.74
CA GLN A 241 -18.60 -4.04 92.75
C GLN A 241 -18.06 -5.43 93.07
N LYS A 242 -17.62 -6.18 92.05
CA LYS A 242 -16.96 -7.48 92.21
C LYS A 242 -15.65 -7.35 92.97
N ASP A 243 -14.79 -6.39 92.61
CA ASP A 243 -13.51 -6.19 93.27
C ASP A 243 -13.70 -5.78 94.74
N ALA A 244 -14.70 -4.94 95.05
CA ALA A 244 -15.07 -4.61 96.43
C ALA A 244 -15.58 -5.84 97.22
N LEU A 245 -16.34 -6.73 96.58
CA LEU A 245 -16.74 -8.01 97.18
C LEU A 245 -15.54 -8.95 97.36
N ASP A 246 -14.61 -9.01 96.40
CA ASP A 246 -13.40 -9.82 96.49
C ASP A 246 -12.46 -9.32 97.61
N GLU A 247 -12.36 -8.00 97.84
CA GLU A 247 -11.65 -7.42 99.00
C GLU A 247 -12.30 -7.83 100.33
N GLN A 248 -13.63 -7.77 100.42
CA GLN A 248 -14.34 -8.27 101.61
C GLN A 248 -14.09 -9.76 101.84
N LEU A 249 -14.07 -10.56 100.77
CA LEU A 249 -13.83 -11.99 100.83
C LEU A 249 -12.37 -12.31 101.19
N PHE A 250 -11.42 -11.48 100.75
CA PHE A 250 -10.02 -11.56 101.12
C PHE A 250 -9.80 -11.28 102.62
N LEU A 251 -10.45 -10.25 103.17
CA LEU A 251 -10.43 -9.95 104.61
C LEU A 251 -11.03 -11.08 105.46
N VAL A 252 -12.08 -11.75 104.97
CA VAL A 252 -12.66 -12.94 105.62
C VAL A 252 -11.70 -14.14 105.54
N LYS A 253 -11.01 -14.34 104.40
CA LYS A 253 -10.01 -15.41 104.26
C LYS A 253 -8.74 -15.16 105.09
N GLU A 254 -8.30 -13.91 105.26
CA GLU A 254 -7.21 -13.57 106.19
C GLU A 254 -7.60 -13.86 107.65
N ALA A 255 -8.88 -13.74 108.01
CA ALA A 255 -9.39 -14.15 109.32
C ALA A 255 -9.44 -15.68 109.53
N GLU A 256 -9.23 -16.50 108.48
CA GLU A 256 -9.31 -17.96 108.53
C GLU A 256 -7.96 -18.67 108.25
N CYS A 257 -6.82 -17.99 108.36
CA CYS A 257 -5.50 -18.64 108.22
C CYS A 257 -5.09 -19.42 109.49
N GLY A 258 -5.56 -20.67 109.56
CA GLY A 258 -5.01 -21.76 110.37
C GLY A 258 -5.17 -23.12 109.68
N LEU A 259 -4.06 -23.62 109.11
CA LEU A 259 -3.71 -25.01 108.73
C LEU A 259 -4.20 -25.63 107.38
N GLY A 260 -3.24 -25.92 106.48
CA GLY A 260 -3.02 -27.29 105.94
C GLY A 260 -3.42 -27.65 104.49
N SER A 261 -2.43 -27.86 103.60
CA SER A 261 -2.45 -28.55 102.26
C SER A 261 -2.75 -30.08 102.34
N PRO A 262 -3.12 -30.87 101.27
CA PRO A 262 -2.44 -30.98 99.94
C PRO A 262 -3.25 -31.42 98.66
N LYS A 263 -2.55 -31.39 97.51
CA LYS A 263 -2.77 -31.79 96.07
C LYS A 263 -3.95 -32.67 95.56
N ARG A 264 -4.42 -32.24 94.36
CA ARG A 264 -4.91 -32.91 93.10
C ARG A 264 -5.94 -34.08 93.16
N GLU A 265 -7.04 -33.94 92.37
CA GLU A 265 -7.37 -34.79 91.21
C GLU A 265 -8.62 -34.30 90.42
N ILE A 266 -8.59 -34.49 89.10
CA ILE A 266 -9.67 -34.43 88.08
C ILE A 266 -10.02 -35.91 87.83
N PRO A 267 -11.28 -36.44 87.69
CA PRO A 267 -12.14 -36.19 86.50
C PRO A 267 -13.66 -36.54 86.57
N GLY A 268 -14.45 -36.15 85.54
CA GLY A 268 -15.56 -36.98 85.04
C GLY A 268 -16.87 -36.30 84.59
N ARG A 269 -17.06 -36.30 83.25
CA ARG A 269 -18.24 -35.99 82.41
C ARG A 269 -19.63 -36.44 82.93
N VAL A 270 -20.71 -35.79 82.44
CA VAL A 270 -21.61 -36.25 81.33
C VAL A 270 -22.87 -35.38 81.24
N GLY A 271 -23.20 -34.97 80.01
CA GLY A 271 -24.55 -34.59 79.54
C GLY A 271 -25.00 -33.19 79.96
N ASP A 272 -25.71 -32.41 79.17
CA ASP A 272 -26.29 -32.57 77.84
C ASP A 272 -26.65 -31.15 77.37
N GLY A 273 -26.88 -30.97 76.08
CA GLY A 273 -26.89 -29.70 75.36
C GLY A 273 -27.60 -28.52 76.04
N ALA A 274 -26.86 -27.41 76.19
CA ALA A 274 -27.44 -26.09 76.30
C ALA A 274 -27.35 -25.40 74.93
N GLU A 275 -28.37 -25.66 74.12
CA GLU A 275 -28.79 -24.72 73.08
C GLU A 275 -29.28 -23.42 73.74
N HIS A 276 -28.39 -22.45 73.96
CA HIS A 276 -28.71 -21.01 74.08
C HIS A 276 -27.41 -20.29 74.45
N CYS A 277 -27.02 -19.15 73.91
CA CYS A 277 -27.63 -18.27 72.92
C CYS A 277 -26.49 -17.38 72.41
N GLY A 278 -26.44 -17.12 71.11
CA GLY A 278 -25.32 -16.40 70.49
C GLY A 278 -25.00 -15.08 71.20
N SER A 279 -23.82 -15.00 71.81
CA SER A 279 -23.24 -13.75 72.29
C SER A 279 -23.33 -12.70 71.18
N PRO A 280 -23.71 -11.45 71.50
CA PRO A 280 -23.81 -10.36 70.52
C PRO A 280 -22.58 -10.28 69.60
N ASP A 281 -21.39 -10.55 70.14
CA ASP A 281 -20.12 -10.54 69.41
C ASP A 281 -19.98 -11.68 68.40
N MET A 282 -20.49 -12.89 68.71
CA MET A 282 -20.48 -14.00 67.76
C MET A 282 -21.39 -13.69 66.55
N ARG A 283 -22.55 -13.07 66.80
CA ARG A 283 -23.47 -12.64 65.73
C ARG A 283 -22.93 -11.46 64.92
N ARG A 284 -22.15 -10.56 65.55
CA ARG A 284 -21.47 -9.44 64.87
C ARG A 284 -20.33 -9.94 64.00
N ASN A 285 -19.52 -10.87 64.48
CA ASN A 285 -18.47 -11.51 63.70
C ASN A 285 -19.03 -12.39 62.57
N GLN A 286 -20.14 -13.11 62.78
CA GLN A 286 -20.81 -13.85 61.70
C GLN A 286 -21.33 -12.91 60.60
N ARG A 287 -21.95 -11.78 60.96
CA ARG A 287 -22.36 -10.77 59.97
C ARG A 287 -21.18 -10.17 59.22
N ARG A 288 -20.09 -9.83 59.92
CA ARG A 288 -18.87 -9.32 59.29
C ARG A 288 -18.22 -10.33 58.35
N MET A 289 -18.18 -11.61 58.72
CA MET A 289 -17.76 -12.69 57.82
C MET A 289 -18.68 -12.83 56.61
N ALA A 290 -20.00 -12.74 56.79
CA ALA A 290 -20.95 -12.80 55.69
C ALA A 290 -20.79 -11.63 54.71
N ASP A 291 -20.58 -10.41 55.22
CA ASP A 291 -20.35 -9.21 54.42
C ASP A 291 -19.02 -9.27 53.66
N LEU A 292 -17.96 -9.75 54.31
CA LEU A 292 -16.67 -10.01 53.66
C LEU A 292 -16.81 -11.08 52.57
N ASN A 293 -17.49 -12.20 52.84
CA ASN A 293 -17.75 -13.24 51.85
C ASN A 293 -18.65 -12.77 50.70
N ALA A 294 -19.59 -11.85 50.94
CA ALA A 294 -20.37 -11.23 49.89
C ALA A 294 -19.52 -10.28 49.03
N THR A 295 -18.58 -9.57 49.64
CA THR A 295 -17.64 -8.70 48.94
C THR A 295 -16.64 -9.51 48.10
N ILE A 296 -16.13 -10.61 48.66
CA ILE A 296 -15.27 -11.56 47.94
C ILE A 296 -16.00 -12.08 46.69
N ARG A 297 -17.26 -12.53 46.81
CA ARG A 297 -18.05 -12.98 45.65
C ARG A 297 -18.24 -11.89 44.59
N LYS A 298 -18.56 -10.66 44.98
CA LYS A 298 -18.66 -9.53 44.03
C LYS A 298 -17.34 -9.24 43.32
N LEU A 299 -16.21 -9.37 44.01
CA LEU A 299 -14.89 -9.21 43.43
C LEU A 299 -14.56 -10.38 42.49
N GLU A 300 -14.93 -11.61 42.82
CA GLU A 300 -14.78 -12.79 41.96
C GLU A 300 -15.60 -12.66 40.66
N ASP A 301 -16.86 -12.20 40.76
CA ASP A 301 -17.72 -11.94 39.62
C ASP A 301 -17.13 -10.84 38.72
N ARG A 302 -16.65 -9.75 39.32
CA ARG A 302 -15.99 -8.67 38.57
C ARG A 302 -14.68 -9.13 37.94
N ASN A 303 -13.91 -9.97 38.62
CA ASN A 303 -12.67 -10.52 38.07
C ASN A 303 -12.95 -11.47 36.89
N SER A 304 -14.04 -12.25 36.95
CA SER A 304 -14.50 -13.07 35.82
C SER A 304 -14.86 -12.21 34.61
N LEU A 305 -15.62 -11.14 34.80
CA LEU A 305 -15.96 -10.20 33.72
C LEU A 305 -14.72 -9.54 33.10
N LEU A 306 -13.74 -9.13 33.91
CA LEU A 306 -12.49 -8.55 33.42
C LEU A 306 -11.66 -9.57 32.62
N VAL A 307 -11.69 -10.84 33.00
CA VAL A 307 -11.05 -11.92 32.23
C VAL A 307 -11.73 -12.09 30.88
N ASP A 308 -13.06 -12.05 30.83
CA ASP A 308 -13.83 -12.13 29.58
C ASP A 308 -13.56 -10.92 28.67
N GLU A 309 -13.58 -9.70 29.21
CA GLU A 309 -13.22 -8.47 28.47
C GLU A 309 -11.80 -8.54 27.91
N ARG A 310 -10.83 -8.99 28.72
CA ARG A 310 -9.45 -9.18 28.29
C ARG A 310 -9.33 -10.22 27.18
N ASN A 311 -10.09 -11.31 27.25
CA ASN A 311 -10.08 -12.34 26.22
C ASN A 311 -10.70 -11.84 24.91
N GLU A 312 -11.77 -11.05 24.96
CA GLU A 312 -12.36 -10.42 23.78
C GLU A 312 -11.45 -9.34 23.17
N LEU A 313 -10.73 -8.56 23.98
CA LEU A 313 -9.71 -7.63 23.49
C LEU A 313 -8.57 -8.37 22.77
N VAL A 314 -8.09 -9.48 23.34
CA VAL A 314 -7.07 -10.32 22.70
C VAL A 314 -7.59 -10.91 21.38
N LYS A 315 -8.87 -11.28 21.31
CA LYS A 315 -9.49 -11.79 20.08
C LYS A 315 -9.58 -10.70 19.00
N ARG A 316 -10.07 -9.50 19.33
CA ARG A 316 -10.08 -8.35 18.40
C ARG A 316 -8.68 -7.96 17.93
N ALA A 317 -7.69 -7.98 18.83
CA ALA A 317 -6.30 -7.70 18.47
C ALA A 317 -5.77 -8.71 17.43
N ARG A 318 -6.05 -10.01 17.62
CA ARG A 318 -5.70 -11.06 16.64
C ARG A 318 -6.46 -10.93 15.33
N GLU A 319 -7.72 -10.52 15.36
CA GLU A 319 -8.53 -10.27 14.16
C GLU A 319 -8.01 -9.07 13.36
N SER A 320 -7.66 -7.98 14.04
CA SER A 320 -7.00 -6.82 13.43
C SER A 320 -5.64 -7.19 12.82
N GLU A 321 -4.81 -7.97 13.53
CA GLU A 321 -3.54 -8.46 12.99
C GLU A 321 -3.74 -9.34 11.74
N LYS A 322 -4.77 -10.20 11.73
CA LYS A 322 -5.15 -11.00 10.56
C LYS A 322 -5.56 -10.13 9.38
N GLN A 323 -6.28 -9.03 9.60
CA GLN A 323 -6.70 -8.10 8.56
C GLN A 323 -5.53 -7.25 8.02
N CYS A 324 -4.58 -6.86 8.88
CA CYS A 324 -3.42 -6.07 8.48
C CYS A 324 -2.36 -6.88 7.70
N LYS A 325 -2.25 -8.19 7.97
CA LYS A 325 -1.26 -9.06 7.31
C LYS A 325 -1.30 -9.07 5.76
N PRO A 326 -2.45 -9.26 5.09
CA PRO A 326 -2.51 -9.21 3.62
C PRO A 326 -2.20 -7.81 3.06
N LEU A 327 -2.49 -6.74 3.81
CA LEU A 327 -2.15 -5.38 3.41
C LEU A 327 -0.64 -5.16 3.45
N LEU A 328 0.04 -5.64 4.50
CA LEU A 328 1.51 -5.60 4.59
C LEU A 328 2.17 -6.43 3.48
N ASP A 329 1.64 -7.61 3.17
CA ASP A 329 2.15 -8.45 2.08
C ASP A 329 1.93 -7.79 0.70
N LYS A 330 0.78 -7.14 0.49
CA LYS A 330 0.51 -6.34 -0.71
C LYS A 330 1.47 -5.14 -0.82
N ASN A 331 1.73 -4.45 0.29
CA ASN A 331 2.65 -3.32 0.33
C ASN A 331 4.10 -3.75 0.00
N LYS A 332 4.56 -4.89 0.53
CA LYS A 332 5.86 -5.48 0.15
C LYS A 332 5.96 -5.79 -1.34
N LEU A 333 4.90 -6.34 -1.94
CA LEU A 333 4.87 -6.64 -3.37
C LEU A 333 4.90 -5.35 -4.22
N LEU A 334 4.18 -4.32 -3.80
CA LEU A 334 4.20 -3.01 -4.44
C LEU A 334 5.58 -2.35 -4.36
N ASN A 335 6.24 -2.41 -3.20
CA ASN A 335 7.61 -1.90 -3.07
C ASN A 335 8.57 -2.62 -4.01
N LYS A 336 8.51 -3.95 -4.09
CA LYS A 336 9.34 -4.70 -5.04
C LYS A 336 9.09 -4.27 -6.49
N ARG A 337 7.83 -4.04 -6.86
CA ARG A 337 7.47 -3.56 -8.20
C ARG A 337 7.97 -2.13 -8.44
N ASN A 338 7.93 -1.26 -7.44
CA ASN A 338 8.51 0.07 -7.52
C ASN A 338 10.03 -0.01 -7.72
N ASP A 339 10.73 -0.90 -7.01
CA ASP A 339 12.17 -1.10 -7.19
C ASP A 339 12.50 -1.58 -8.62
N ASP A 340 11.72 -2.52 -9.16
CA ASP A 340 11.88 -3.02 -10.53
C ASP A 340 11.62 -1.92 -11.58
N LEU A 341 10.61 -1.07 -11.34
CA LEU A 341 10.31 0.07 -12.21
C LEU A 341 11.40 1.14 -12.14
N SER A 342 11.89 1.48 -10.95
CA SER A 342 13.01 2.41 -10.75
C SER A 342 14.27 1.94 -11.47
N GLN A 343 14.60 0.64 -11.38
CA GLN A 343 15.72 0.06 -12.15
C GLN A 343 15.51 0.14 -13.67
N THR A 344 14.26 0.00 -14.12
CA THR A 344 13.93 0.10 -15.56
C THR A 344 14.04 1.55 -16.04
N ILE A 345 13.58 2.51 -15.25
CA ILE A 345 13.71 3.94 -15.51
C ILE A 345 15.19 4.31 -15.62
N GLN A 346 16.01 3.91 -14.64
CA GLN A 346 17.46 4.17 -14.65
C GLN A 346 18.12 3.65 -15.94
N LYS A 347 17.80 2.43 -16.39
CA LYS A 347 18.33 1.87 -17.65
C LYS A 347 17.86 2.66 -18.88
N LEU A 348 16.64 3.18 -18.87
CA LEU A 348 16.13 4.01 -19.97
C LEU A 348 16.80 5.38 -19.98
N GLU A 349 17.04 5.98 -18.82
CA GLU A 349 17.78 7.24 -18.67
C GLU A 349 19.22 7.10 -19.16
N GLU A 350 19.89 5.99 -18.84
CA GLU A 350 21.24 5.68 -19.36
C GLU A 350 21.25 5.56 -20.89
N LYS A 351 20.24 4.88 -21.48
CA LYS A 351 20.08 4.82 -22.93
C LYS A 351 19.83 6.20 -23.55
N LEU A 352 19.01 7.02 -22.89
CA LEU A 352 18.72 8.38 -23.32
C LEU A 352 19.98 9.25 -23.30
N LYS A 353 20.81 9.14 -22.26
CA LYS A 353 22.11 9.80 -22.18
C LYS A 353 23.04 9.35 -23.31
N ALA A 354 23.10 8.05 -23.59
CA ALA A 354 23.91 7.52 -24.69
C ALA A 354 23.45 8.04 -26.06
N LEU A 355 22.15 8.00 -26.35
CA LEU A 355 21.57 8.53 -27.58
C LEU A 355 21.75 10.04 -27.69
N SER A 356 21.60 10.78 -26.59
CA SER A 356 21.85 12.22 -26.57
C SER A 356 23.31 12.54 -26.90
N LYS A 357 24.25 11.75 -26.37
CA LYS A 357 25.67 11.87 -26.71
C LYS A 357 25.92 11.57 -28.19
N GLU A 358 25.41 10.46 -28.71
CA GLU A 358 25.53 10.11 -30.13
C GLU A 358 24.95 11.20 -31.04
N ASN A 359 23.80 11.76 -30.66
CA ASN A 359 23.15 12.84 -31.39
C ASN A 359 23.97 14.15 -31.35
N SER A 360 24.62 14.46 -30.22
CA SER A 360 25.56 15.57 -30.13
C SER A 360 26.80 15.36 -31.01
N GLU A 361 27.37 14.15 -31.03
CA GLU A 361 28.49 13.79 -31.90
C GLU A 361 28.11 13.85 -33.39
N MET A 362 26.89 13.43 -33.76
CA MET A 362 26.37 13.57 -35.12
C MET A 362 26.17 15.03 -35.51
N LYS A 363 25.62 15.86 -34.60
CA LYS A 363 25.49 17.31 -34.82
C LYS A 363 26.85 17.99 -34.97
N GLU A 364 27.85 17.60 -34.18
CA GLU A 364 29.21 18.11 -34.30
C GLU A 364 29.84 17.69 -35.63
N LYS A 365 29.67 16.43 -36.05
CA LYS A 365 30.08 15.96 -37.39
C LYS A 365 29.41 16.78 -38.50
N ILE A 366 28.10 17.02 -38.42
CA ILE A 366 27.36 17.85 -39.39
C ILE A 366 27.81 19.32 -39.34
N SER A 367 28.08 19.87 -38.15
CA SER A 367 28.54 21.25 -37.95
C SER A 367 30.02 21.47 -38.31
N SER A 368 30.83 20.40 -38.30
CA SER A 368 32.23 20.43 -38.72
C SER A 368 32.37 20.46 -40.25
N HIS A 369 31.31 20.15 -40.99
CA HIS A 369 31.21 20.51 -42.39
C HIS A 369 31.07 22.04 -42.50
N PRO A 370 31.81 22.71 -43.42
CA PRO A 370 31.75 24.16 -43.56
C PRO A 370 30.30 24.62 -43.75
N PRO A 371 29.85 25.68 -43.06
CA PRO A 371 28.49 26.17 -43.23
C PRO A 371 28.32 26.58 -44.69
N LEU A 372 27.38 25.91 -45.39
CA LEU A 372 26.92 26.37 -46.69
C LEU A 372 26.50 27.83 -46.51
N LYS A 373 27.32 28.74 -47.05
CA LYS A 373 27.05 30.18 -47.06
C LYS A 373 25.62 30.34 -47.56
N LYS A 374 24.78 31.10 -46.83
CA LYS A 374 23.38 31.40 -47.18
C LYS A 374 23.25 31.64 -48.69
N LEU A 375 22.76 30.66 -49.43
CA LEU A 375 22.46 30.75 -50.85
C LEU A 375 21.22 31.64 -50.95
N LYS A 376 21.41 32.88 -51.42
CA LYS A 376 20.35 33.92 -51.48
C LYS A 376 19.81 34.11 -52.89
N SER A 377 20.37 33.41 -53.88
CA SER A 377 20.03 33.52 -55.30
C SER A 377 19.77 32.13 -55.90
N LEU A 378 18.88 32.04 -56.88
CA LEU A 378 18.61 30.82 -57.65
C LEU A 378 19.88 30.26 -58.32
N ASN A 379 20.79 31.17 -58.70
CA ASN A 379 22.09 30.85 -59.30
C ASN A 379 23.07 30.18 -58.32
N ASP A 380 22.87 30.38 -57.02
CA ASP A 380 23.69 29.76 -55.97
C ASP A 380 23.26 28.30 -55.71
N LEU A 381 22.00 27.95 -56.01
CA LEU A 381 21.47 26.60 -55.86
C LEU A 381 21.96 25.67 -56.97
N ASP A 382 22.00 26.16 -58.21
CA ASP A 382 22.57 25.45 -59.36
C ASP A 382 24.06 25.17 -59.12
N GLN A 383 24.82 26.17 -58.66
CA GLN A 383 26.24 25.98 -58.38
C GLN A 383 26.48 24.98 -57.24
N ALA A 384 25.61 24.93 -56.22
CA ALA A 384 25.72 23.95 -55.12
C ALA A 384 25.34 22.52 -55.56
N HIS A 385 24.39 22.39 -56.49
CA HIS A 385 24.05 21.12 -57.12
C HIS A 385 25.22 20.62 -57.99
N ASP A 386 25.78 21.51 -58.82
CA ASP A 386 26.96 21.22 -59.64
C ASP A 386 28.16 20.83 -58.77
N ASP A 387 28.38 21.50 -57.64
CA ASP A 387 29.47 21.17 -56.70
C ASP A 387 29.25 19.80 -56.02
N GLN A 388 28.00 19.43 -55.70
CA GLN A 388 27.67 18.09 -55.21
C GLN A 388 27.87 17.01 -56.27
N GLU A 389 27.47 17.28 -57.51
CA GLU A 389 27.68 16.38 -58.65
C GLU A 389 29.17 16.19 -58.95
N ILE A 390 29.96 17.27 -58.90
CA ILE A 390 31.43 17.22 -59.02
C ILE A 390 32.04 16.42 -57.86
N ALA A 391 31.56 16.57 -56.63
CA ALA A 391 32.07 15.81 -55.48
C ALA A 391 31.75 14.30 -55.61
N PHE A 392 30.55 13.96 -56.06
CA PHE A 392 30.14 12.59 -56.33
C PHE A 392 30.98 11.95 -57.45
N LEU A 393 31.20 12.68 -58.55
CA LEU A 393 32.05 12.24 -59.65
C LEU A 393 33.50 12.07 -59.21
N LYS A 394 34.05 12.96 -58.38
CA LYS A 394 35.40 12.81 -57.81
C LYS A 394 35.52 11.56 -56.94
N LEU A 395 34.51 11.26 -56.13
CA LEU A 395 34.50 10.04 -55.31
C LEU A 395 34.44 8.79 -56.18
N GLN A 396 33.62 8.80 -57.22
CA GLN A 396 33.54 7.70 -58.20
C GLN A 396 34.86 7.51 -58.95
N VAL A 397 35.55 8.60 -59.32
CA VAL A 397 36.89 8.53 -59.93
C VAL A 397 37.91 7.96 -58.95
N LEU A 398 37.88 8.32 -57.66
CA LEU A 398 38.76 7.74 -56.64
C LEU A 398 38.49 6.24 -56.42
N GLU A 399 37.23 5.83 -56.42
CA GLU A 399 36.85 4.42 -56.30
C GLU A 399 37.30 3.62 -57.53
N GLN A 400 37.10 4.16 -58.73
CA GLN A 400 37.63 3.58 -59.96
C GLN A 400 39.15 3.52 -59.96
N GLN A 401 39.84 4.55 -59.45
CA GLN A 401 41.29 4.56 -59.31
C GLN A 401 41.77 3.49 -58.33
N SER A 402 41.09 3.31 -57.18
CA SER A 402 41.39 2.24 -56.23
C SER A 402 41.24 0.86 -56.86
N MET A 403 40.17 0.65 -57.65
CA MET A 403 39.94 -0.59 -58.38
C MET A 403 41.03 -0.84 -59.43
N ILE A 404 41.45 0.20 -60.15
CA ILE A 404 42.58 0.13 -61.10
C ILE A 404 43.88 -0.23 -60.37
N ASP A 405 44.14 0.36 -59.20
CA ASP A 405 45.34 0.11 -58.42
C ASP A 405 45.36 -1.32 -57.85
N GLU A 406 44.21 -1.84 -57.42
CA GLU A 406 44.05 -3.25 -57.03
C GLU A 406 44.29 -4.21 -58.19
N LEU A 407 43.66 -3.97 -59.33
CA LEU A 407 43.85 -4.77 -60.54
C LEU A 407 45.30 -4.70 -61.06
N THR A 408 45.94 -3.54 -60.93
CA THR A 408 47.35 -3.35 -61.29
C THR A 408 48.27 -4.13 -60.34
N ARG A 409 48.02 -4.09 -59.02
CA ARG A 409 48.74 -4.90 -58.03
C ARG A 409 48.57 -6.40 -58.29
N ASP A 410 47.37 -6.84 -58.66
CA ASP A 410 47.11 -8.25 -58.96
C ASP A 410 47.76 -8.70 -60.27
N ARG A 411 47.78 -7.85 -61.30
CA ARG A 411 48.56 -8.08 -62.53
C ARG A 411 50.05 -8.18 -62.23
N GLU A 412 50.60 -7.34 -61.37
CA GLU A 412 52.01 -7.43 -60.95
C GLU A 412 52.30 -8.70 -60.17
N LYS A 413 51.42 -9.11 -59.24
CA LYS A 413 51.54 -10.41 -58.54
C LYS A 413 51.51 -11.58 -59.52
N LEU A 414 50.63 -11.54 -60.52
CA LEU A 414 50.56 -12.53 -61.60
C LEU A 414 51.83 -12.55 -62.45
N LEU A 415 52.37 -11.38 -62.81
CA LEU A 415 53.64 -11.27 -63.54
C LEU A 415 54.83 -11.76 -62.71
N ARG A 416 54.86 -11.48 -61.40
CA ARG A 416 55.85 -12.05 -60.47
C ARG A 416 55.70 -13.57 -60.41
N LYS A 417 54.49 -14.13 -60.25
CA LYS A 417 54.25 -15.58 -60.30
C LYS A 417 54.63 -16.21 -61.65
N LYS A 418 54.43 -15.51 -62.76
CA LYS A 418 54.84 -15.93 -64.12
C LYS A 418 56.36 -15.87 -64.32
N ARG A 419 57.06 -14.90 -63.70
CA ARG A 419 58.53 -14.81 -63.66
C ARG A 419 59.17 -15.90 -62.79
N HIS A 420 58.55 -16.28 -61.67
CA HIS A 420 59.05 -17.35 -60.80
C HIS A 420 58.85 -18.76 -61.37
N LYS A 421 57.97 -18.94 -62.37
CA LYS A 421 57.80 -20.22 -63.10
C LYS A 421 58.89 -20.50 -64.15
N ARG A 422 59.85 -19.60 -64.37
CA ARG A 422 60.92 -19.73 -65.38
C ARG A 422 62.35 -19.87 -64.84
N SER A 423 62.55 -20.10 -63.54
CA SER A 423 63.89 -20.43 -63.02
C SER A 423 63.81 -21.42 -61.87
N SER A 424 63.94 -22.71 -62.19
CA SER A 424 64.15 -23.79 -61.21
C SER A 424 65.61 -24.22 -61.24
N ARG A 425 66.41 -23.74 -60.29
CA ARG A 425 67.57 -24.46 -59.77
C ARG A 425 67.59 -24.33 -58.24
N PRO A 426 67.70 -25.43 -57.49
CA PRO A 426 67.71 -25.39 -56.04
C PRO A 426 69.15 -25.21 -55.54
N ILE A 427 69.36 -24.27 -54.62
CA ILE A 427 70.58 -24.22 -53.79
C ILE A 427 70.14 -24.44 -52.34
N LYS A 428 70.61 -25.55 -51.80
CA LYS A 428 70.51 -25.96 -50.40
C LYS A 428 71.39 -25.06 -49.52
N ARG A 429 70.91 -24.67 -48.34
CA ARG A 429 71.75 -24.57 -47.14
C ARG A 429 70.99 -25.07 -45.91
N HIS A 430 71.75 -25.77 -45.09
CA HIS A 430 71.40 -26.48 -43.86
C HIS A 430 71.51 -25.54 -42.64
N VAL A 431 70.63 -25.77 -41.66
CA VAL A 431 70.85 -25.93 -40.19
C VAL A 431 71.51 -24.78 -39.43
N VAL A 432 70.84 -24.27 -38.37
CA VAL A 432 71.17 -24.49 -36.93
C VAL A 432 69.92 -24.20 -36.08
N VAL A 433 69.58 -25.13 -35.18
CA VAL A 433 68.68 -24.95 -34.04
C VAL A 433 69.54 -24.50 -32.88
N ASP A 434 69.13 -23.46 -32.14
CA ASP A 434 69.31 -23.45 -30.68
C ASP A 434 68.31 -22.53 -29.98
N THR A 435 67.80 -23.07 -28.88
CA THR A 435 66.92 -22.49 -27.87
C THR A 435 67.53 -21.28 -27.16
N PHE A 436 66.71 -20.30 -26.73
CA PHE A 436 66.65 -19.78 -25.34
C PHE A 436 65.65 -18.62 -25.22
N PHE A 437 64.74 -18.73 -24.23
CA PHE A 437 64.36 -17.74 -23.22
C PHE A 437 64.51 -16.22 -23.52
N GLY A 438 63.43 -15.45 -23.32
CA GLY A 438 63.56 -14.02 -23.01
C GLY A 438 62.35 -13.14 -23.29
N TYR A 439 61.72 -12.70 -22.20
CA TYR A 439 61.15 -11.36 -21.97
C TYR A 439 59.97 -10.85 -22.82
N ASP A 440 58.81 -10.82 -22.16
CA ASP A 440 57.69 -9.91 -22.42
C ASP A 440 57.90 -8.68 -21.51
N GLU A 441 58.19 -7.52 -22.10
CA GLU A 441 58.30 -6.24 -21.39
C GLU A 441 57.01 -5.41 -21.56
N GLU A 442 56.39 -5.16 -20.41
CA GLU A 442 55.89 -3.87 -19.91
C GLU A 442 54.94 -3.02 -20.78
N SER A 443 53.74 -2.77 -20.23
CA SER A 443 53.48 -1.44 -19.66
C SER A 443 52.41 -1.54 -18.56
N MET A 444 52.88 -1.37 -17.33
CA MET A 444 52.09 -1.00 -16.16
C MET A 444 51.46 0.39 -16.35
N ASP A 445 50.30 0.61 -15.74
CA ASP A 445 50.20 1.57 -14.63
C ASP A 445 49.06 1.14 -13.70
N SER A 446 49.46 0.87 -12.46
CA SER A 446 48.67 0.50 -11.31
C SER A 446 48.54 1.71 -10.41
N GLU A 447 47.36 2.04 -9.89
CA GLU A 447 47.25 2.62 -8.54
C GLU A 447 45.96 2.17 -7.85
N THR A 448 46.12 1.21 -6.96
CA THR A 448 45.21 0.84 -5.87
C THR A 448 45.83 1.27 -4.55
N SER A 449 45.08 2.00 -3.71
CA SER A 449 44.89 1.72 -2.26
C SER A 449 44.40 2.97 -1.51
N SER A 450 43.21 2.93 -0.89
CA SER A 450 42.92 2.47 0.49
C SER A 450 43.35 3.45 1.58
N MET A 451 42.41 3.91 2.43
CA MET A 451 42.50 3.96 3.90
C MET A 451 41.17 4.42 4.53
N ALA A 452 40.85 3.85 5.69
CA ALA A 452 39.59 3.93 6.42
C ALA A 452 39.67 4.73 7.73
N SER A 453 38.51 5.27 8.17
CA SER A 453 38.12 5.74 9.53
C SER A 453 38.87 6.99 10.08
N PHE A 454 38.29 7.97 10.80
CA PHE A 454 37.37 7.93 11.94
C PHE A 454 36.49 9.21 12.08
N ARG A 455 35.61 9.18 13.09
CA ARG A 455 34.38 9.93 13.42
C ARG A 455 34.53 11.41 13.86
N MET A 456 33.50 12.23 13.65
CA MET A 456 32.58 12.80 14.68
C MET A 456 31.77 13.99 14.11
N ASP A 457 30.45 13.85 14.18
CA ASP A 457 29.43 14.81 14.61
C ASP A 457 29.63 16.33 14.36
N ARG A 458 28.85 16.90 13.42
CA ARG A 458 28.21 18.22 13.53
C ARG A 458 27.05 18.33 12.53
N THR A 459 25.82 18.47 13.04
CA THR A 459 24.74 19.15 12.32
C THR A 459 25.08 20.65 12.26
N PRO A 460 25.04 21.28 11.07
CA PRO A 460 24.12 22.42 10.95
C PRO A 460 23.45 22.53 9.56
N ALA A 461 22.14 22.82 9.63
CA ALA A 461 21.35 23.63 8.72
C ALA A 461 21.15 23.20 7.25
N THR A 462 19.87 23.03 6.91
CA THR A 462 19.25 23.29 5.60
C THR A 462 19.89 24.49 4.88
N PRO A 463 20.09 24.36 3.56
CA PRO A 463 19.11 24.97 2.64
C PRO A 463 18.52 23.90 1.72
N ASP A 464 17.26 23.55 2.00
CA ASP A 464 16.32 23.35 0.90
C ASP A 464 16.20 24.70 0.20
N GLU A 465 16.51 24.77 -1.10
CA GLU A 465 15.81 25.48 -2.20
C GLU A 465 16.58 25.20 -3.53
N ASP A 466 15.84 25.12 -4.64
CA ASP A 466 16.32 25.26 -6.04
C ASP A 466 16.86 24.07 -6.85
N ILE A 467 16.27 22.86 -6.76
CA ILE A 467 16.35 21.90 -7.89
C ILE A 467 15.07 21.92 -8.74
N GLU A 468 13.90 22.15 -8.15
CA GLU A 468 12.65 22.31 -8.90
C GLU A 468 12.59 23.63 -9.69
N ASP A 469 13.11 24.73 -9.15
CA ASP A 469 13.10 26.03 -9.83
C ASP A 469 14.06 26.10 -11.03
N ALA A 470 15.16 25.34 -11.00
CA ALA A 470 16.05 25.23 -12.16
C ALA A 470 15.41 24.47 -13.34
N VAL A 471 14.66 23.40 -13.04
CA VAL A 471 14.02 22.54 -14.05
C VAL A 471 12.76 23.21 -14.63
N THR A 472 11.95 23.87 -13.80
CA THR A 472 10.78 24.62 -14.25
C THR A 472 11.18 25.85 -15.09
N ASN A 473 12.31 26.49 -14.77
CA ASN A 473 12.84 27.61 -15.55
C ASN A 473 13.36 27.14 -16.93
N GLU A 474 14.07 26.00 -17.02
CA GLU A 474 14.48 25.42 -18.31
C GLU A 474 13.28 25.03 -19.20
N GLU A 475 12.23 24.41 -18.64
CA GLU A 475 11.01 24.10 -19.40
C GLU A 475 10.28 25.35 -19.90
N SER A 476 10.22 26.39 -19.07
CA SER A 476 9.60 27.67 -19.44
C SER A 476 10.39 28.39 -20.55
N GLU A 477 11.72 28.30 -20.52
CA GLU A 477 12.60 28.88 -21.53
C GLU A 477 12.52 28.10 -22.87
N LEU A 478 12.39 26.78 -22.81
CA LEU A 478 12.14 25.94 -24.00
C LEU A 478 10.77 26.23 -24.63
N ARG A 479 9.73 26.41 -23.82
CA ARG A 479 8.40 26.86 -24.29
C ARG A 479 8.47 28.24 -24.93
N PHE A 480 9.18 29.18 -24.33
CA PHE A 480 9.35 30.52 -24.90
C PHE A 480 10.09 30.48 -26.26
N ARG A 481 11.16 29.68 -26.37
CA ARG A 481 11.88 29.47 -27.65
C ARG A 481 11.03 28.78 -28.72
N GLN A 482 10.14 27.88 -28.32
CA GLN A 482 9.22 27.22 -29.25
C GLN A 482 8.13 28.20 -29.73
N LEU A 483 7.50 28.91 -28.80
CA LEU A 483 6.47 29.90 -29.11
C LEU A 483 7.01 31.02 -30.02
N THR A 484 8.25 31.45 -29.81
CA THR A 484 8.92 32.44 -30.67
C THR A 484 9.12 31.91 -32.10
N ARG A 485 9.47 30.62 -32.26
CA ARG A 485 9.62 30.00 -33.59
C ARG A 485 8.27 29.87 -34.30
N GLU A 486 7.23 29.49 -33.57
CA GLU A 486 5.86 29.39 -34.10
C GLU A 486 5.31 30.76 -34.49
N TYR A 487 5.54 31.79 -33.68
CA TYR A 487 5.18 33.17 -34.01
C TYR A 487 5.87 33.68 -35.28
N GLN A 488 7.16 33.41 -35.46
CA GLN A 488 7.89 33.76 -36.68
C GLN A 488 7.44 32.96 -37.91
N ALA A 489 7.02 31.70 -37.73
CA ALA A 489 6.45 30.89 -38.80
C ALA A 489 5.07 31.44 -39.22
N LEU A 490 4.27 31.87 -38.25
CA LEU A 490 2.96 32.47 -38.50
C LEU A 490 3.09 33.82 -39.21
N GLN A 491 4.05 34.67 -38.83
CA GLN A 491 4.34 35.92 -39.54
C GLN A 491 4.76 35.68 -41.00
N ARG A 492 5.57 34.64 -41.26
CA ARG A 492 5.95 34.25 -42.63
C ARG A 492 4.77 33.72 -43.43
N ALA A 493 3.91 32.88 -42.84
CA ALA A 493 2.70 32.40 -43.48
C ALA A 493 1.70 33.54 -43.78
N TYR A 494 1.58 34.51 -42.88
CA TYR A 494 0.75 35.69 -43.08
C TYR A 494 1.29 36.57 -44.22
N ALA A 495 2.61 36.75 -44.32
CA ALA A 495 3.24 37.45 -45.43
C ALA A 495 2.99 36.76 -46.79
N LEU A 496 3.09 35.42 -46.85
CA LEU A 496 2.79 34.63 -48.06
C LEU A 496 1.30 34.70 -48.46
N LEU A 497 0.39 34.72 -47.48
CA LEU A 497 -1.03 34.92 -47.72
C LEU A 497 -1.34 36.34 -48.23
N GLN A 498 -0.56 37.33 -47.81
CA GLN A 498 -0.69 38.70 -48.27
C GLN A 498 -0.13 38.88 -49.69
N GLU A 499 0.92 38.13 -50.04
CA GLU A 499 1.49 38.01 -51.39
C GLU A 499 0.51 37.33 -52.37
N GLN A 500 -0.20 36.28 -51.94
CA GLN A 500 -1.25 35.63 -52.75
C GLN A 500 -2.52 36.46 -52.96
N LYS A 501 -2.81 37.45 -52.08
CA LYS A 501 -3.89 38.42 -52.31
C LYS A 501 -3.46 39.60 -53.18
N GLY A 502 -2.16 39.72 -53.50
CA GLY A 502 -1.56 40.89 -54.15
C GLY A 502 -1.20 40.73 -55.63
N GLY A 503 -1.17 39.54 -56.22
CA GLY A 503 -0.80 39.40 -57.62
C GLY A 503 -1.09 38.04 -58.24
N MET A 504 -2.02 38.04 -59.22
CA MET A 504 -1.96 37.31 -60.50
C MET A 504 -3.36 37.29 -61.13
N LEU A 505 -3.71 38.39 -61.81
CA LEU A 505 -4.64 38.34 -62.94
C LEU A 505 -3.80 38.07 -64.17
N ASP A 506 -3.82 36.84 -64.69
CA ASP A 506 -3.38 36.56 -66.05
C ASP A 506 -4.55 35.95 -66.83
N ALA A 507 -5.36 36.84 -67.40
CA ALA A 507 -6.66 36.55 -68.00
C ALA A 507 -6.57 36.04 -69.47
N GLU A 508 -5.37 35.84 -70.03
CA GLU A 508 -5.23 35.47 -71.45
C GLU A 508 -5.14 33.95 -71.73
N GLN A 509 -4.80 33.10 -70.74
CA GLN A 509 -4.78 31.64 -70.97
C GLN A 509 -6.16 30.97 -70.81
N GLU A 510 -7.09 31.55 -70.05
CA GLU A 510 -8.38 30.91 -69.74
C GLU A 510 -9.42 31.00 -70.89
N ALA A 511 -9.21 31.92 -71.84
CA ALA A 511 -10.14 32.17 -72.93
C ALA A 511 -10.15 31.11 -74.05
N LYS A 512 -9.14 30.22 -74.15
CA LYS A 512 -9.06 29.19 -75.20
C LYS A 512 -9.52 27.79 -74.79
N VAL A 513 -9.74 27.53 -73.49
CA VAL A 513 -10.10 26.19 -72.99
C VAL A 513 -11.62 26.04 -72.73
N SER A 514 -12.35 27.15 -72.69
CA SER A 514 -13.79 27.18 -72.38
C SER A 514 -14.74 26.54 -73.43
N PRO A 515 -14.49 26.54 -74.77
CA PRO A 515 -15.46 25.96 -75.70
C PRO A 515 -15.38 24.43 -75.87
N CYS A 516 -14.32 23.76 -75.42
CA CYS A 516 -14.21 22.29 -75.50
C CYS A 516 -14.93 21.55 -74.36
N ILE A 517 -15.18 22.20 -73.23
CA ILE A 517 -15.82 21.59 -72.06
C ILE A 517 -17.36 21.63 -72.20
N SER A 518 -17.91 22.64 -72.89
CA SER A 518 -19.36 22.79 -73.05
C SER A 518 -20.02 21.66 -73.87
N ASN A 519 -19.30 21.12 -74.88
CA ASN A 519 -19.82 20.04 -75.73
C ASN A 519 -19.92 18.67 -75.03
N THR A 520 -19.18 18.43 -73.95
CA THR A 520 -19.23 17.19 -73.16
C THR A 520 -20.31 17.22 -72.06
N PHE A 521 -20.75 18.41 -71.62
CA PHE A 521 -21.78 18.56 -70.58
C PHE A 521 -23.22 18.38 -71.08
N HIS A 522 -23.48 18.51 -72.40
CA HIS A 522 -24.83 18.33 -72.95
C HIS A 522 -25.26 16.85 -73.08
N GLN A 523 -24.34 15.89 -73.08
CA GLN A 523 -24.67 14.46 -73.17
C GLN A 523 -24.85 13.73 -71.81
N ASN A 524 -24.55 14.35 -70.67
CA ASN A 524 -24.60 13.70 -69.35
C ASN A 524 -25.67 14.25 -68.38
N ARG A 525 -26.77 14.80 -68.91
CA ARG A 525 -27.76 15.54 -68.12
C ARG A 525 -28.98 14.73 -67.65
N LYS A 526 -28.80 13.49 -67.21
CA LYS A 526 -29.86 12.74 -66.50
C LYS A 526 -29.30 11.78 -65.44
N LEU A 527 -28.69 12.30 -64.36
CA LEU A 527 -28.71 11.65 -63.02
C LEU A 527 -28.04 12.38 -61.82
N PRO A 528 -27.21 13.44 -61.91
CA PRO A 528 -26.50 13.93 -60.70
C PRO A 528 -26.98 15.27 -60.10
N SER A 529 -28.14 15.82 -60.43
CA SER A 529 -28.57 17.12 -59.88
C SER A 529 -29.30 17.04 -58.53
N LEU A 530 -29.97 15.93 -58.21
CA LEU A 530 -30.73 15.77 -56.95
C LEU A 530 -29.84 15.36 -55.77
N LEU A 531 -28.77 14.60 -56.01
CA LEU A 531 -27.86 14.15 -54.95
C LEU A 531 -26.97 15.29 -54.43
N LEU A 532 -26.53 16.18 -55.32
CA LEU A 532 -25.67 17.32 -54.98
C LEU A 532 -26.41 18.36 -54.13
N LEU A 533 -27.69 18.64 -54.44
CA LEU A 533 -28.55 19.51 -53.63
C LEU A 533 -28.88 18.91 -52.24
N LEU A 534 -29.02 17.59 -52.13
CA LEU A 534 -29.31 16.93 -50.86
C LEU A 534 -28.09 16.86 -49.93
N LEU A 535 -26.89 16.71 -50.50
CA LEU A 535 -25.61 16.73 -49.76
C LEU A 535 -25.29 18.13 -49.25
N ASP A 536 -25.57 19.18 -50.04
CA ASP A 536 -25.37 20.58 -49.62
C ASP A 536 -26.34 20.97 -48.49
N SER A 537 -27.61 20.53 -48.55
CA SER A 537 -28.60 20.83 -47.49
C SER A 537 -28.20 20.26 -46.14
N LYS A 538 -27.73 19.00 -46.11
CA LYS A 538 -27.32 18.34 -44.86
C LYS A 538 -26.07 18.98 -44.25
N TRP A 539 -25.11 19.38 -45.08
CA TRP A 539 -23.90 20.04 -44.60
C TRP A 539 -24.20 21.44 -44.02
N VAL A 540 -25.12 22.18 -44.64
CA VAL A 540 -25.57 23.48 -44.13
C VAL A 540 -26.29 23.33 -42.79
N GLU A 541 -27.18 22.33 -42.65
CA GLU A 541 -27.89 22.02 -41.40
C GLU A 541 -26.92 21.62 -40.26
N GLU A 542 -25.96 20.74 -40.54
CA GLU A 542 -24.94 20.33 -39.56
C GLU A 542 -24.05 21.50 -39.12
N LYS A 543 -23.64 22.36 -40.06
CA LYS A 543 -22.86 23.56 -39.76
C LYS A 543 -23.65 24.55 -38.89
N GLN A 544 -24.95 24.69 -39.13
CA GLN A 544 -25.79 25.59 -38.35
C GLN A 544 -26.05 25.06 -36.94
N LEU A 545 -26.25 23.74 -36.78
CA LEU A 545 -26.31 23.08 -35.46
C LEU A 545 -24.99 23.19 -34.71
N PHE A 546 -23.86 23.04 -35.39
CA PHE A 546 -22.54 23.21 -34.79
C PHE A 546 -22.33 24.63 -34.26
N LEU A 547 -22.74 25.65 -35.02
CA LEU A 547 -22.67 27.05 -34.59
C LEU A 547 -23.57 27.32 -33.37
N GLN A 548 -24.80 26.79 -33.35
CA GLN A 548 -25.67 26.89 -32.17
C GLN A 548 -25.05 26.22 -30.94
N ARG A 549 -24.49 25.02 -31.10
CA ARG A 549 -23.82 24.30 -30.03
C ARG A 549 -22.60 25.06 -29.48
N ASN A 550 -21.83 25.69 -30.36
CA ASN A 550 -20.69 26.50 -29.97
C ASN A 550 -21.13 27.75 -29.21
N GLN A 551 -22.21 28.40 -29.64
CA GLN A 551 -22.78 29.54 -28.92
C GLN A 551 -23.26 29.15 -27.52
N GLU A 552 -23.95 28.01 -27.38
CA GLU A 552 -24.34 27.47 -26.07
C GLU A 552 -23.15 27.19 -25.16
N LEU A 553 -22.03 26.69 -25.72
CA LEU A 553 -20.81 26.43 -24.97
C LEU A 553 -20.12 27.73 -24.55
N LEU A 554 -20.13 28.76 -25.40
CA LEU A 554 -19.61 30.08 -25.06
C LEU A 554 -20.41 30.69 -23.89
N ASP A 555 -21.74 30.62 -23.96
CA ASP A 555 -22.62 31.16 -22.91
C ASP A 555 -22.51 30.37 -21.59
N LYS A 556 -22.22 29.06 -21.67
CA LYS A 556 -21.92 28.24 -20.49
C LYS A 556 -20.56 28.58 -19.89
N SER A 557 -19.54 28.79 -20.72
CA SER A 557 -18.22 29.22 -20.28
C SER A 557 -18.28 30.58 -19.56
N GLY A 558 -19.06 31.52 -20.08
CA GLY A 558 -19.28 32.82 -19.43
C GLY A 558 -19.98 32.69 -18.07
N ARG A 559 -20.99 31.83 -17.96
CA ARG A 559 -21.67 31.54 -16.67
C ARG A 559 -20.74 30.91 -15.64
N VAL A 560 -19.94 29.92 -16.05
CA VAL A 560 -18.97 29.26 -15.15
C VAL A 560 -17.87 30.23 -14.71
N GLN A 561 -17.44 31.14 -15.58
CA GLN A 561 -16.50 32.20 -15.19
C GLN A 561 -17.09 33.15 -14.15
N LEU A 562 -18.37 33.50 -14.27
CA LEU A 562 -19.06 34.33 -13.28
C LEU A 562 -19.20 33.61 -11.94
N GLU A 563 -19.61 32.34 -11.94
CA GLU A 563 -19.70 31.52 -10.71
C GLU A 563 -18.33 31.31 -10.03
N LEU A 564 -17.26 31.17 -10.81
CA LEU A 564 -15.89 31.11 -10.30
C LEU A 564 -15.45 32.44 -9.68
N GLN A 565 -15.85 33.57 -10.27
CA GLN A 565 -15.56 34.89 -9.71
C GLN A 565 -16.32 35.09 -8.40
N ASP A 566 -17.63 34.78 -8.36
CA ASP A 566 -18.43 34.85 -7.13
C ASP A 566 -17.85 33.95 -6.02
N SER A 567 -17.35 32.76 -6.37
CA SER A 567 -16.71 31.84 -5.42
C SER A 567 -15.38 32.39 -4.89
N ARG A 568 -14.61 33.10 -5.73
CA ARG A 568 -13.37 33.78 -5.31
C ARG A 568 -13.68 34.93 -4.36
N ASP A 569 -14.65 35.76 -4.70
CA ASP A 569 -15.06 36.91 -3.87
C ASP A 569 -15.61 36.42 -2.50
N GLN A 570 -16.33 35.29 -2.48
CA GLN A 570 -16.76 34.65 -1.22
C GLN A 570 -15.58 34.11 -0.40
N ASN A 571 -14.59 33.49 -1.04
CA ASN A 571 -13.39 33.01 -0.35
C ASN A 571 -12.58 34.16 0.26
N GLU A 572 -12.39 35.25 -0.47
CA GLU A 572 -11.73 36.46 0.05
C GLU A 572 -12.47 36.98 1.29
N LEU A 573 -13.80 37.03 1.25
CA LEU A 573 -14.61 37.46 2.40
C LEU A 573 -14.46 36.54 3.61
N LEU A 574 -14.35 35.22 3.40
CA LEU A 574 -14.10 34.25 4.45
C LEU A 574 -12.71 34.40 5.05
N GLU A 575 -11.68 34.66 4.23
CA GLU A 575 -10.32 34.95 4.69
C GLU A 575 -10.30 36.21 5.58
N PHE A 576 -10.98 37.28 5.18
CA PHE A 576 -11.14 38.47 6.02
C PHE A 576 -11.81 38.15 7.37
N ARG A 577 -12.84 37.29 7.36
CA ARG A 577 -13.54 36.90 8.59
C ARG A 577 -12.66 36.05 9.50
N ILE A 578 -11.87 35.14 8.94
CA ILE A 578 -10.91 34.32 9.68
C ILE A 578 -9.86 35.22 10.34
N LEU A 579 -9.27 36.15 9.59
CA LEU A 579 -8.30 37.11 10.11
C LEU A 579 -8.90 37.96 11.25
N GLU A 580 -10.15 38.41 11.11
CA GLU A 580 -10.84 39.16 12.16
C GLU A 580 -11.04 38.32 13.45
N LEU A 581 -11.34 37.03 13.31
CA LEU A 581 -11.48 36.09 14.42
C LEU A 581 -10.13 35.78 15.08
N GLU A 582 -9.07 35.62 14.30
CA GLU A 582 -7.70 35.43 14.79
C GLU A 582 -7.20 36.64 15.57
N VAL A 583 -7.49 37.86 15.08
CA VAL A 583 -7.15 39.10 15.80
C VAL A 583 -7.92 39.18 17.12
N ARG A 584 -9.22 38.84 17.14
CA ARG A 584 -9.99 38.77 18.39
C ARG A 584 -9.43 37.71 19.35
N GLN A 585 -9.03 36.54 18.86
CA GLN A 585 -8.44 35.48 19.67
C GLN A 585 -7.09 35.89 20.25
N GLN A 586 -6.23 36.57 19.48
CA GLN A 586 -4.96 37.11 19.97
C GLN A 586 -5.16 38.21 21.02
N GLN A 587 -6.18 39.06 20.86
CA GLN A 587 -6.55 40.06 21.87
C GLN A 587 -7.07 39.40 23.15
N GLN A 588 -7.87 38.34 23.04
CA GLN A 588 -8.35 37.55 24.18
C GLN A 588 -7.18 36.88 24.92
N GLN A 589 -6.26 36.24 24.19
CA GLN A 589 -5.06 35.62 24.78
C GLN A 589 -4.14 36.65 25.45
N LYS A 590 -4.03 37.87 24.92
CA LYS A 590 -3.29 38.97 25.55
C LYS A 590 -4.00 39.52 26.81
N ALA A 591 -5.33 39.46 26.85
CA ALA A 591 -6.10 39.82 28.05
C ALA A 591 -5.96 38.76 29.14
N ASP A 592 -5.99 37.47 28.78
CA ASP A 592 -5.84 36.35 29.71
C ASP A 592 -4.39 36.19 30.22
N GLY A 593 -3.39 36.59 29.42
CA GLY A 593 -1.96 36.56 29.79
C GLY A 593 -1.50 37.68 30.75
N LYS A 594 -2.33 38.69 31.03
CA LYS A 594 -2.01 39.78 31.99
C LYS A 594 -2.53 39.51 33.41
N GLY A 595 -3.14 38.36 33.67
CA GLY A 595 -3.76 38.01 34.95
C GLY A 595 -2.86 37.31 35.97
N GLY A 596 -1.57 37.10 35.69
CA GLY A 596 -0.71 36.27 36.54
C GLY A 596 0.73 36.75 36.61
N ASP A 597 0.98 37.89 37.26
CA ASP A 597 2.30 38.20 37.79
C ASP A 597 2.21 38.35 39.32
N GLN A 598 2.84 37.41 40.02
CA GLN A 598 2.91 37.32 41.47
C GLN A 598 3.94 38.33 42.00
N ALA A 599 3.59 39.01 43.10
CA ALA A 599 4.48 39.86 43.87
C ALA A 599 5.63 39.06 44.54
N PRO A 600 6.84 39.63 44.69
CA PRO A 600 7.93 38.98 45.40
C PRO A 600 7.80 39.15 46.93
N PRO A 601 8.42 38.26 47.74
CA PRO A 601 8.34 38.32 49.19
C PRO A 601 9.27 39.40 49.73
N SER A 602 8.80 40.09 50.77
CA SER A 602 9.57 41.09 51.52
C SER A 602 10.34 40.43 52.65
N ASP A 603 11.66 40.61 52.66
CA ASP A 603 12.50 40.63 53.87
C ASP A 603 12.68 42.09 54.32
#